data_AF-A0A935AWB7-F1
#
_entry.id   AF-A0A935AWB7-F1
#
_cell.length_a   1.000
_cell.length_b   1.000
_cell.length_c   1.000
_cell.angle_alpha   90.00
_cell.angle_beta   90.00
_cell.angle_gamma   90.00
#
_symmetry.space_group_name_H-M   'P 1'
#
loop_
_entity.id
_entity.type
_entity.pdbx_description
1 polymer ?
#
loop_
_entity_poly.entity_id
_entity_poly.type
_entity_poly.pdbx_seq_one_letter_code
_entity_poly.pdbx_strand_id
1 'polypeptide(L)'
;MGRDSRAVAHPALLALALMCGALLAVAVVGLPAERATGIADVPARTPARELDQFLRDWRVWRTAEVVIDETELRRLADDRDAGSGGLRTTTRIVQTSTERLVGTGDDVAGVVNGRAVGCAADPLGCRDDGPASRRADLTDEMAAIRAELSGPRPRYRLRAIDGGCYLIRRIRARSSIRWGERAELCFDRRTGVFLSERIESGGVVIDTRRWVRATQVDRRCSRCPQRRRNRRTPSRAARG
;
A
#
# COMPACT_ATOMS: atom_id res chain seq x y z
N MET A 1 28.16 87.05 15.43
CA MET A 1 27.21 88.16 15.28
C MET A 1 26.55 88.02 13.91
N GLY A 2 25.24 87.73 13.91
CA GLY A 2 24.26 87.88 12.83
C GLY A 2 24.65 87.57 11.38
N ARG A 3 24.05 86.51 10.82
CA ARG A 3 23.16 86.67 9.67
C ARG A 3 22.20 85.49 9.54
N ASP A 4 20.93 85.86 9.68
CA ASP A 4 19.75 85.06 9.41
C ASP A 4 19.70 84.64 7.93
N SER A 5 19.43 83.35 7.71
CA SER A 5 18.85 82.87 6.46
C SER A 5 17.51 82.22 6.79
N ARG A 6 16.43 82.97 6.56
CA ARG A 6 15.06 82.47 6.55
C ARG A 6 14.88 81.56 5.34
N ALA A 7 14.54 80.29 5.57
CA ALA A 7 13.92 79.46 4.55
C ALA A 7 12.42 79.33 4.86
N VAL A 8 11.67 79.92 3.95
CA VAL A 8 10.22 79.95 3.79
C VAL A 8 9.60 78.55 3.97
N ALA A 9 8.68 78.43 4.93
CA ALA A 9 7.87 77.24 5.13
C ALA A 9 7.02 76.95 3.88
N HIS A 10 7.28 75.82 3.23
CA HIS A 10 6.43 75.31 2.15
C HIS A 10 5.34 74.40 2.77
N PRO A 11 4.05 74.63 2.45
CA PRO A 11 2.91 73.87 2.97
C PRO A 11 2.75 72.54 2.21
N ALA A 12 3.80 71.71 2.22
CA ALA A 12 3.79 70.34 1.68
C ALA A 12 4.02 69.28 2.77
N LEU A 13 3.98 69.69 4.04
CA LEU A 13 3.91 68.83 5.22
C LEU A 13 2.44 68.60 5.58
N LEU A 14 1.72 67.73 4.87
CA LEU A 14 0.49 67.05 5.33
C LEU A 14 -0.10 66.06 4.32
N ALA A 15 0.74 65.36 3.54
CA ALA A 15 0.24 64.27 2.67
C ALA A 15 1.18 63.04 2.59
N LEU A 16 2.25 62.98 3.40
CA LEU A 16 3.23 61.89 3.37
C LEU A 16 3.50 61.27 4.75
N ALA A 17 2.50 61.28 5.63
CA ALA A 17 2.55 60.65 6.96
C ALA A 17 1.45 59.59 7.17
N LEU A 18 0.99 58.97 6.09
CA LEU A 18 0.10 57.80 6.06
C LEU A 18 0.66 56.69 5.16
N MET A 19 1.99 56.58 5.10
CA MET A 19 2.73 55.54 4.38
C MET A 19 3.74 54.88 5.33
N CYS A 20 3.25 54.29 6.42
CA CYS A 20 4.06 53.45 7.33
C CYS A 20 3.27 52.35 8.06
N GLY A 21 2.07 51.98 7.58
CA GLY A 21 1.17 51.12 8.36
C GLY A 21 0.27 50.17 7.56
N ALA A 22 0.75 49.61 6.45
CA ALA A 22 0.03 48.54 5.75
C ALA A 22 1.01 47.58 5.05
N LEU A 23 1.92 47.01 5.84
CA LEU A 23 2.68 45.83 5.44
C LEU A 23 1.74 44.61 5.42
N LEU A 24 1.47 44.13 4.21
CA LEU A 24 1.35 42.71 3.87
C LEU A 24 0.26 41.89 4.61
N ALA A 25 -1.00 42.16 4.29
CA ALA A 25 -2.06 41.14 4.34
C ALA A 25 -2.47 40.78 2.90
N VAL A 26 -1.51 40.34 2.08
CA VAL A 26 -1.83 39.64 0.83
C VAL A 26 -2.23 38.24 1.23
N ALA A 27 -3.54 38.00 1.25
CA ALA A 27 -4.12 36.68 1.30
C ALA A 27 -3.53 35.84 0.16
N VAL A 28 -2.63 34.92 0.52
CA VAL A 28 -2.17 33.86 -0.38
C VAL A 28 -3.36 32.93 -0.56
N VAL A 29 -4.21 33.27 -1.53
CA VAL A 29 -5.23 32.38 -2.07
C VAL A 29 -4.49 31.22 -2.73
N GLY A 30 -4.56 30.06 -2.09
CA GLY A 30 -4.38 28.71 -2.62
C GLY A 30 -3.59 28.58 -3.92
N LEU A 31 -2.27 28.66 -3.84
CA LEU A 31 -1.42 27.93 -4.78
C LEU A 31 -1.29 26.49 -4.23
N PRO A 32 -1.66 25.45 -5.00
CA PRO A 32 -1.41 24.09 -4.57
C PRO A 32 0.10 23.95 -4.40
N ALA A 33 0.53 23.61 -3.18
CA ALA A 33 1.92 23.30 -2.91
C ALA A 33 2.37 22.22 -3.90
N GLU A 34 3.18 22.62 -4.87
CA GLU A 34 3.90 21.72 -5.73
C GLU A 34 4.66 20.78 -4.79
N ARG A 35 4.32 19.48 -4.87
CA ARG A 35 4.99 18.42 -4.12
C ARG A 35 6.46 18.47 -4.48
N ALA A 36 7.28 19.02 -3.58
CA ALA A 36 8.73 18.90 -3.62
C ALA A 36 9.11 17.44 -3.37
N THR A 37 9.09 16.63 -4.43
CA THR A 37 9.61 15.26 -4.47
C THR A 37 11.13 15.30 -4.40
N GLY A 38 11.71 15.35 -3.21
CA GLY A 38 13.17 15.45 -3.07
C GLY A 38 13.68 15.22 -1.67
N ILE A 39 14.03 13.97 -1.35
CA ILE A 39 14.88 13.50 -0.23
C ILE A 39 14.42 13.86 1.21
N ALA A 40 13.60 14.89 1.42
CA ALA A 40 13.04 15.35 2.69
C ALA A 40 11.81 14.55 3.17
N ASP A 41 11.42 13.51 2.44
CA ASP A 41 10.14 12.84 2.72
C ASP A 41 10.21 11.88 3.92
N VAL A 42 11.39 11.41 4.30
CA VAL A 42 11.59 10.43 5.39
C VAL A 42 12.66 10.91 6.38
N PRO A 43 12.53 10.60 7.69
CA PRO A 43 13.47 11.06 8.70
C PRO A 43 14.84 10.39 8.58
N ALA A 44 15.87 11.05 9.12
CA ALA A 44 17.25 10.55 9.14
C ALA A 44 17.39 9.20 9.85
N ARG A 45 16.49 8.89 10.79
CA ARG A 45 16.31 7.58 11.44
C ARG A 45 14.82 7.27 11.52
N THR A 46 14.46 6.01 11.31
CA THR A 46 13.08 5.53 11.53
C THR A 46 12.72 5.70 13.01
N PRO A 47 11.68 6.47 13.36
CA PRO A 47 11.23 6.61 14.75
C PRO A 47 10.71 5.27 15.28
N ALA A 48 11.12 4.88 16.50
CA ALA A 48 10.74 3.59 17.09
C ALA A 48 9.21 3.43 17.19
N ARG A 49 8.51 4.51 17.58
CA ARG A 49 7.04 4.52 17.67
C ARG A 49 6.35 4.21 16.34
N GLU A 50 6.85 4.78 15.24
CA GLU A 50 6.28 4.58 13.90
C GLU A 50 6.56 3.16 13.40
N LEU A 51 7.77 2.66 13.63
CA LEU A 51 8.11 1.27 13.32
C LEU A 51 7.26 0.28 14.09
N ASP A 52 7.08 0.49 15.39
CA ASP A 52 6.28 -0.41 16.21
C ASP A 52 4.81 -0.38 15.80
N GLN A 53 4.28 0.77 15.38
CA GLN A 53 2.92 0.85 14.82
C GLN A 53 2.83 0.14 13.47
N PHE A 54 3.78 0.37 12.56
CA PHE A 54 3.82 -0.31 11.27
C PHE A 54 3.87 -1.83 11.43
N LEU A 55 4.71 -2.35 12.33
CA LEU A 55 4.81 -3.78 12.61
C LEU A 55 3.53 -4.35 13.24
N ARG A 56 2.81 -3.56 14.05
CA ARG A 56 1.49 -3.95 14.56
C ARG A 56 0.46 -4.06 13.43
N ASP A 57 0.34 -3.02 12.60
CA ASP A 57 -0.61 -3.01 11.48
C ASP A 57 -0.32 -4.13 10.50
N TRP A 58 0.98 -4.35 10.21
CA TRP A 58 1.44 -5.48 9.40
C TRP A 58 1.02 -6.82 10.01
N ARG A 59 1.27 -7.03 11.30
CA ARG A 59 0.86 -8.27 11.98
C ARG A 59 -0.64 -8.48 11.91
N VAL A 60 -1.44 -7.45 12.20
CA VAL A 60 -2.91 -7.53 12.13
C VAL A 60 -3.34 -7.95 10.72
N TRP A 61 -2.80 -7.30 9.69
CA TRP A 61 -3.06 -7.67 8.30
C TRP A 61 -2.68 -9.14 8.02
N ARG A 62 -1.50 -9.58 8.45
CA ARG A 62 -1.01 -10.95 8.22
C ARG A 62 -1.85 -12.02 8.91
N THR A 63 -2.65 -11.66 9.91
CA THR A 63 -3.54 -12.58 10.64
C THR A 63 -5.03 -12.30 10.42
N ALA A 64 -5.39 -11.32 9.61
CA ALA A 64 -6.78 -10.90 9.42
C ALA A 64 -7.61 -11.98 8.71
N GLU A 65 -8.84 -12.17 9.19
CA GLU A 65 -9.87 -13.00 8.54
C GLU A 65 -10.69 -12.15 7.58
N VAL A 66 -10.44 -12.29 6.28
CA VAL A 66 -11.04 -11.41 5.28
C VAL A 66 -11.24 -12.09 3.93
N VAL A 67 -12.23 -11.60 3.20
CA VAL A 67 -12.35 -11.76 1.76
C VAL A 67 -12.12 -10.41 1.12
N ILE A 68 -11.12 -10.32 0.23
CA ILE A 68 -10.79 -9.09 -0.50
C ILE A 68 -10.76 -9.35 -1.99
N ASP A 69 -11.16 -8.35 -2.77
CA ASP A 69 -10.78 -8.24 -4.17
C ASP A 69 -9.59 -7.29 -4.27
N GLU A 70 -8.59 -7.65 -5.05
CA GLU A 70 -7.36 -6.91 -5.28
C GLU A 70 -7.25 -6.58 -6.77
N THR A 71 -6.81 -5.37 -7.09
CA THR A 71 -6.39 -4.98 -8.43
C THR A 71 -4.96 -4.46 -8.33
N GLU A 72 -4.06 -5.09 -9.05
CA GLU A 72 -2.70 -4.63 -9.29
C GLU A 72 -2.61 -4.00 -10.68
N LEU A 73 -1.99 -2.83 -10.77
CA LEU A 73 -1.63 -2.18 -12.02
C LEU A 73 -0.13 -1.95 -12.03
N ARG A 74 0.57 -2.58 -12.97
CA ARG A 74 1.99 -2.39 -13.22
C ARG A 74 2.20 -1.57 -14.48
N ARG A 75 2.97 -0.49 -14.41
CA ARG A 75 3.26 0.41 -15.54
C ARG A 75 4.66 1.02 -15.44
N LEU A 76 5.17 1.57 -16.53
CA LEU A 76 6.38 2.38 -16.49
C LEU A 76 6.10 3.71 -15.75
N ALA A 77 7.10 4.25 -15.06
CA ALA A 77 6.97 5.49 -14.30
C ALA A 77 6.66 6.71 -15.20
N ASP A 78 7.16 6.67 -16.43
CA ASP A 78 6.99 7.73 -17.42
C ASP A 78 5.65 7.64 -18.18
N ASP A 79 4.94 6.51 -18.06
CA ASP A 79 3.60 6.34 -18.60
C ASP A 79 2.58 7.05 -17.72
N ARG A 80 2.25 8.28 -18.12
CA ARG A 80 1.23 9.12 -17.47
C ARG A 80 -0.19 8.75 -17.85
N ASP A 81 -0.39 8.06 -18.97
CA ASP A 81 -1.71 7.67 -19.45
C ASP A 81 -2.11 6.31 -18.88
N ALA A 82 -3.06 6.33 -17.94
CA ALA A 82 -3.62 5.15 -17.29
C ALA A 82 -4.43 4.21 -18.21
N GLY A 83 -4.40 4.43 -19.54
CA GLY A 83 -5.30 3.83 -20.52
C GLY A 83 -4.71 2.77 -21.45
N SER A 84 -3.39 2.72 -21.68
CA SER A 84 -2.87 1.90 -22.80
C SER A 84 -1.56 1.13 -22.56
N GLY A 85 -0.83 1.36 -21.47
CA GLY A 85 0.51 0.76 -21.28
C GLY A 85 0.70 -0.20 -20.10
N GLY A 86 -0.30 -0.36 -19.22
CA GLY A 86 -0.14 -1.07 -17.95
C GLY A 86 -0.66 -2.52 -17.96
N LEU A 87 0.07 -3.42 -17.31
CA LEU A 87 -0.42 -4.77 -17.00
C LEU A 87 -1.35 -4.68 -15.78
N ARG A 88 -2.62 -5.02 -15.97
CA ARG A 88 -3.62 -5.06 -14.90
C ARG A 88 -3.98 -6.49 -14.53
N THR A 89 -3.90 -6.81 -13.25
CA THR A 89 -4.29 -8.12 -12.70
C THR A 89 -5.37 -7.92 -11.65
N THR A 90 -6.40 -8.76 -11.68
CA THR A 90 -7.44 -8.79 -10.64
C THR A 90 -7.41 -10.12 -9.92
N THR A 91 -7.36 -10.07 -8.59
CA THR A 91 -7.19 -11.23 -7.74
C THR A 91 -8.24 -11.22 -6.64
N ARG A 92 -8.83 -12.37 -6.31
CA ARG A 92 -9.64 -12.55 -5.10
C ARG A 92 -8.81 -13.27 -4.06
N ILE A 93 -8.77 -12.75 -2.85
CA ILE A 93 -8.04 -13.37 -1.74
C ILE A 93 -9.01 -13.68 -0.63
N VAL A 94 -8.99 -14.93 -0.17
CA VAL A 94 -9.64 -15.38 1.06
C VAL A 94 -8.54 -15.71 2.05
N GLN A 95 -8.51 -15.04 3.19
CA GLN A 95 -7.47 -15.19 4.18
C GLN A 95 -8.07 -15.46 5.56
N THR A 96 -7.44 -16.36 6.31
CA THR A 96 -7.62 -16.52 7.76
C THR A 96 -6.26 -16.49 8.44
N SER A 97 -6.23 -16.69 9.76
CA SER A 97 -4.98 -16.81 10.51
C SER A 97 -4.08 -17.97 10.06
N THR A 98 -4.67 -19.05 9.53
CA THR A 98 -3.94 -20.27 9.12
C THR A 98 -4.03 -20.57 7.63
N GLU A 99 -5.01 -20.02 6.93
CA GLU A 99 -5.31 -20.32 5.52
C GLU A 99 -5.18 -19.07 4.66
N ARG A 100 -4.80 -19.27 3.39
CA ARG A 100 -4.84 -18.21 2.39
C ARG A 100 -5.04 -18.82 1.03
N LEU A 101 -6.12 -18.45 0.37
CA LEU A 101 -6.42 -18.76 -1.02
C LEU A 101 -6.33 -17.47 -1.84
N VAL A 102 -5.72 -17.59 -3.01
CA VAL A 102 -5.51 -16.51 -3.96
C VAL A 102 -6.04 -17.00 -5.31
N GLY A 103 -7.04 -16.33 -5.85
CA GLY A 103 -7.66 -16.65 -7.13
C GLY A 103 -7.44 -15.56 -8.16
N THR A 104 -6.92 -15.92 -9.33
CA THR A 104 -6.67 -15.00 -10.46
C THR A 104 -7.27 -15.63 -11.71
N GLY A 105 -8.29 -14.99 -12.30
CA GLY A 105 -9.07 -15.63 -13.37
C GLY A 105 -9.73 -16.93 -12.86
N ASP A 106 -9.54 -18.03 -13.58
CA ASP A 106 -10.04 -19.36 -13.22
C ASP A 106 -9.05 -20.17 -12.36
N ASP A 107 -7.85 -19.62 -12.11
CA ASP A 107 -6.83 -20.27 -11.30
C ASP A 107 -6.98 -19.89 -9.83
N VAL A 108 -6.89 -20.87 -8.93
CA VAL A 108 -6.93 -20.68 -7.48
C VAL A 108 -5.78 -21.45 -6.86
N ALA A 109 -4.92 -20.79 -6.10
CA ALA A 109 -3.83 -21.44 -5.39
C ALA A 109 -3.79 -21.00 -3.92
N GLY A 110 -3.35 -21.88 -3.03
CA GLY A 110 -3.16 -21.50 -1.64
C GLY A 110 -3.06 -22.66 -0.68
N VAL A 111 -3.40 -22.37 0.59
CA VAL A 111 -3.35 -23.34 1.69
C VAL A 111 -4.72 -23.45 2.34
N VAL A 112 -5.22 -24.70 2.45
CA VAL A 112 -6.48 -25.05 3.11
C VAL A 112 -6.25 -26.28 3.98
N ASN A 113 -6.67 -26.24 5.24
CA ASN A 113 -6.48 -27.32 6.22
C ASN A 113 -5.03 -27.83 6.28
N GLY A 114 -4.04 -26.93 6.15
CA GLY A 114 -2.62 -27.28 6.18
C GLY A 114 -2.09 -27.99 4.92
N ARG A 115 -2.87 -28.02 3.83
CA ARG A 115 -2.47 -28.59 2.55
C ARG A 115 -2.37 -27.52 1.47
N ALA A 116 -1.33 -27.64 0.64
CA ALA A 116 -1.20 -26.80 -0.54
C ALA A 116 -2.20 -27.29 -1.59
N VAL A 117 -3.00 -26.38 -2.12
CA VAL A 117 -4.01 -26.68 -3.13
C VAL A 117 -3.85 -25.76 -4.32
N GLY A 118 -4.03 -26.30 -5.51
CA GLY A 118 -4.07 -25.57 -6.77
C GLY A 118 -5.28 -26.03 -7.57
N CYS A 119 -6.10 -25.13 -8.05
CA CYS A 119 -7.13 -25.38 -9.04
C CYS A 119 -6.82 -24.52 -10.26
N ALA A 120 -7.01 -25.10 -11.44
CA ALA A 120 -6.94 -24.37 -12.69
C ALA A 120 -8.16 -24.71 -13.53
N ALA A 121 -8.37 -23.93 -14.60
CA ALA A 121 -9.41 -24.21 -15.59
C ALA A 121 -9.32 -25.66 -16.12
N ASP A 122 -10.46 -26.21 -16.54
CA ASP A 122 -10.55 -27.53 -17.17
C ASP A 122 -9.57 -27.63 -18.35
N PRO A 123 -8.79 -28.72 -18.51
CA PRO A 123 -8.94 -30.02 -17.86
C PRO A 123 -8.15 -30.23 -16.56
N LEU A 124 -7.38 -29.24 -16.09
CA LEU A 124 -6.42 -29.43 -15.01
C LEU A 124 -7.09 -29.69 -13.65
N GLY A 125 -8.25 -29.08 -13.43
CA GLY A 125 -9.06 -29.29 -12.22
C GLY A 125 -8.30 -28.90 -10.94
N CYS A 126 -8.77 -29.40 -9.79
CA CYS A 126 -8.13 -29.17 -8.50
C CYS A 126 -7.17 -30.30 -8.14
N ARG A 127 -5.95 -29.93 -7.78
CA ARG A 127 -4.88 -30.80 -7.26
C ARG A 127 -4.54 -30.45 -5.82
N ASP A 128 -4.16 -31.49 -5.09
CA ASP A 128 -3.57 -31.42 -3.76
C ASP A 128 -2.07 -31.56 -3.92
N ASP A 129 -1.34 -30.47 -3.69
CA ASP A 129 0.10 -30.37 -3.89
C ASP A 129 0.90 -30.88 -2.67
N GLY A 130 0.21 -31.48 -1.69
CA GLY A 130 0.83 -32.07 -0.51
C GLY A 130 0.69 -31.23 0.76
N PRO A 131 1.43 -31.59 1.83
CA PRO A 131 1.49 -30.79 3.04
C PRO A 131 2.03 -29.38 2.73
N ALA A 132 1.30 -28.35 3.13
CA ALA A 132 1.84 -27.00 3.07
C ALA A 132 2.90 -26.84 4.15
N SER A 133 3.96 -26.09 3.85
CA SER A 133 4.80 -25.56 4.92
C SER A 133 3.90 -24.78 5.88
N ARG A 134 4.05 -25.02 7.18
CA ARG A 134 3.34 -24.22 8.18
C ARG A 134 3.65 -22.76 7.88
N ARG A 135 2.61 -21.91 7.84
CA ARG A 135 2.79 -20.47 7.64
C ARG A 135 3.90 -20.04 8.60
N ALA A 136 4.97 -19.45 8.04
CA ALA A 136 6.14 -19.07 8.82
C ALA A 136 5.68 -18.28 10.04
N ASP A 137 6.25 -18.58 11.20
CA ASP A 137 6.03 -17.76 12.38
C ASP A 137 6.33 -16.30 11.99
N LEU A 138 5.37 -15.41 12.26
CA LEU A 138 5.52 -14.00 11.95
C LEU A 138 6.69 -13.39 12.71
N THR A 139 7.22 -14.04 13.75
CA THR A 139 8.43 -13.62 14.48
C THR A 139 9.59 -13.33 13.53
N ASP A 140 9.95 -14.28 12.66
CA ASP A 140 11.07 -14.11 11.73
C ASP A 140 10.78 -13.04 10.67
N GLU A 141 9.54 -12.99 10.18
CA GLU A 141 9.10 -11.96 9.24
C GLU A 141 9.20 -10.56 9.87
N MET A 142 8.76 -10.40 11.12
CA MET A 142 8.78 -9.13 11.83
C MET A 142 10.21 -8.72 12.19
N ALA A 143 11.06 -9.67 12.57
CA ALA A 143 12.47 -9.44 12.83
C ALA A 143 13.20 -8.98 11.55
N ALA A 144 12.91 -9.60 10.41
CA ALA A 144 13.45 -9.19 9.12
C ALA A 144 13.02 -7.76 8.74
N ILE A 145 11.73 -7.43 8.87
CA ILE A 145 11.23 -6.06 8.61
C ILE A 145 11.91 -5.05 9.54
N ARG A 146 12.00 -5.36 10.84
CA ARG A 146 12.67 -4.49 11.82
C ARG A 146 14.14 -4.28 11.45
N ALA A 147 14.85 -5.33 11.05
CA ALA A 147 16.25 -5.24 10.62
C ALA A 147 16.42 -4.35 9.37
N GLU A 148 15.49 -4.44 8.41
CA GLU A 148 15.48 -3.62 7.20
C GLU A 148 15.25 -2.12 7.47
N LEU A 149 14.38 -1.79 8.44
CA LEU A 149 13.94 -0.42 8.73
C LEU A 149 14.74 0.29 9.84
N SER A 150 15.25 -0.45 10.83
CA SER A 150 15.93 0.12 12.00
C SER A 150 17.11 -0.71 12.52
N GLY A 151 17.55 -1.75 11.80
CA GLY A 151 18.71 -2.53 12.20
C GLY A 151 20.02 -1.72 12.18
N PRO A 152 21.16 -2.32 12.55
CA PRO A 152 22.47 -1.64 12.56
C PRO A 152 22.89 -1.09 11.19
N ARG A 153 22.41 -1.73 10.11
CA ARG A 153 22.63 -1.33 8.72
C ARG A 153 21.29 -1.28 7.98
N PRO A 154 20.43 -0.29 8.29
CA PRO A 154 19.10 -0.23 7.72
C PRO A 154 19.21 0.00 6.21
N ARG A 155 18.32 -0.66 5.47
CA ARG A 155 18.21 -0.58 4.00
C ARG A 155 17.21 0.49 3.58
N TYR A 156 16.24 0.75 4.45
CA TYR A 156 15.15 1.67 4.24
C TYR A 156 14.95 2.61 5.42
N ARG A 157 14.18 3.67 5.19
CA ARG A 157 13.59 4.53 6.20
C ARG A 157 12.08 4.46 6.08
N LEU A 158 11.43 4.49 7.22
CA LEU A 158 9.98 4.52 7.36
C LEU A 158 9.58 5.88 7.93
N ARG A 159 8.47 6.41 7.41
CA ARG A 159 7.72 7.52 7.98
C ARG A 159 6.25 7.17 8.04
N ALA A 160 5.60 7.39 9.17
CA ALA A 160 4.14 7.39 9.23
C ALA A 160 3.60 8.66 8.55
N ILE A 161 2.63 8.47 7.67
CA ILE A 161 1.84 9.54 7.06
C ILE A 161 0.39 9.42 7.54
N ASP A 162 -0.48 10.32 7.11
CA ASP A 162 -1.85 10.38 7.62
C ASP A 162 -2.68 9.14 7.25
N GLY A 163 -3.77 8.92 7.99
CA GLY A 163 -4.77 7.90 7.63
C GLY A 163 -4.37 6.44 7.87
N GLY A 164 -3.23 6.15 8.50
CA GLY A 164 -2.74 4.76 8.66
C GLY A 164 -1.88 4.31 7.49
N CYS A 165 -1.35 5.28 6.76
CA CYS A 165 -0.42 5.04 5.67
C CYS A 165 1.02 5.25 6.11
N TYR A 166 1.95 4.63 5.39
CA TYR A 166 3.37 4.63 5.66
C TYR A 166 4.13 4.88 4.37
N LEU A 167 5.14 5.73 4.44
CA LEU A 167 6.11 5.93 3.39
C LEU A 167 7.40 5.19 3.75
N ILE A 168 7.83 4.30 2.86
CA ILE A 168 9.12 3.59 2.93
C ILE A 168 10.00 4.08 1.79
N ARG A 169 11.25 4.43 2.10
CA ARG A 169 12.22 4.86 1.08
C ARG A 169 13.55 4.17 1.25
N ARG A 170 14.13 3.71 0.16
CA ARG A 170 15.45 3.06 0.13
C ARG A 170 16.54 4.09 0.40
N ILE A 171 17.50 3.74 1.26
CA ILE A 171 18.67 4.59 1.58
C ILE A 171 20.01 3.97 1.16
N ARG A 172 19.99 2.74 0.61
CA ARG A 172 21.18 2.05 0.08
C ARG A 172 20.90 1.51 -1.31
N ALA A 173 21.73 1.85 -2.29
CA ALA A 173 21.49 1.55 -3.71
C ALA A 173 21.52 0.05 -4.08
N ARG A 174 22.14 -0.81 -3.27
CA ARG A 174 22.37 -2.24 -3.59
C ARG A 174 21.55 -3.22 -2.73
N SER A 175 20.42 -2.79 -2.17
CA SER A 175 19.63 -3.63 -1.24
C SER A 175 18.20 -3.86 -1.70
N SER A 176 17.85 -5.15 -1.90
CA SER A 176 16.55 -5.87 -2.02
C SER A 176 15.31 -5.16 -2.62
N ILE A 177 14.45 -5.97 -3.25
CA ILE A 177 13.32 -5.51 -4.09
C ILE A 177 12.01 -5.32 -3.29
N ARG A 178 11.93 -5.72 -2.01
CA ARG A 178 10.65 -5.80 -1.27
C ARG A 178 9.81 -4.52 -1.35
N TRP A 179 10.44 -3.36 -1.17
CA TRP A 179 9.76 -2.05 -1.18
C TRP A 179 10.24 -1.13 -2.31
N GLY A 180 10.94 -1.67 -3.33
CA GLY A 180 11.50 -0.86 -4.42
C GLY A 180 12.48 0.24 -3.95
N GLU A 181 12.52 1.36 -4.68
CA GLU A 181 13.11 2.62 -4.23
C GLU A 181 12.21 3.37 -3.24
N ARG A 182 10.90 3.33 -3.47
CA ARG A 182 9.87 4.02 -2.70
C ARG A 182 8.63 3.14 -2.62
N ALA A 183 8.01 3.07 -1.45
CA ALA A 183 6.72 2.43 -1.28
C ALA A 183 5.79 3.25 -0.37
N GLU A 184 4.53 3.38 -0.76
CA GLU A 184 3.46 3.94 0.08
C GLU A 184 2.47 2.83 0.40
N LEU A 185 2.27 2.54 1.69
CA LEU A 185 1.49 1.41 2.18
C LEU A 185 0.37 1.91 3.08
N CYS A 186 -0.88 1.59 2.79
CA CYS A 186 -2.03 2.08 3.55
C CYS A 186 -2.82 0.96 4.20
N PHE A 187 -3.05 1.08 5.51
CA PHE A 187 -3.87 0.17 6.29
C PHE A 187 -5.18 0.85 6.70
N ASP A 188 -6.27 0.10 6.63
CA ASP A 188 -7.53 0.49 7.25
C ASP A 188 -7.36 0.44 8.77
N ARG A 189 -7.47 1.57 9.47
CA ARG A 189 -7.30 1.63 10.93
C ARG A 189 -8.39 0.89 11.71
N ARG A 190 -9.57 0.69 11.12
CA ARG A 190 -10.71 0.04 11.76
C ARG A 190 -10.65 -1.48 11.59
N THR A 191 -10.30 -1.95 10.39
CA THR A 191 -10.28 -3.39 10.07
C THR A 191 -8.89 -4.01 10.12
N GLY A 192 -7.83 -3.19 10.13
CA GLY A 192 -6.44 -3.62 10.05
C GLY A 192 -6.05 -4.19 8.69
N VAL A 193 -6.92 -4.06 7.69
CA VAL A 193 -6.69 -4.57 6.34
C VAL A 193 -5.71 -3.68 5.60
N PHE A 194 -4.78 -4.31 4.89
CA PHE A 194 -3.90 -3.61 3.96
C PHE A 194 -4.73 -3.20 2.72
N LEU A 195 -5.01 -1.91 2.56
CA LEU A 195 -5.92 -1.38 1.54
C LEU A 195 -5.23 -1.09 0.22
N SER A 196 -4.04 -0.52 0.27
CA SER A 196 -3.32 -0.16 -0.95
C SER A 196 -1.83 -0.13 -0.74
N GLU A 197 -1.12 -0.40 -1.82
CA GLU A 197 0.30 -0.15 -1.93
C GLU A 197 0.63 0.48 -3.26
N ARG A 198 1.61 1.38 -3.24
CA ARG A 198 2.25 1.92 -4.42
C ARG A 198 3.73 1.70 -4.27
N ILE A 199 4.35 0.93 -5.16
CA ILE A 199 5.80 0.64 -5.14
C ILE A 199 6.43 1.18 -6.42
N GLU A 200 7.51 1.94 -6.28
CA GLU A 200 8.34 2.43 -7.37
C GLU A 200 9.65 1.64 -7.33
N SER A 201 9.96 0.91 -8.40
CA SER A 201 11.11 0.00 -8.50
C SER A 201 11.69 0.00 -9.92
N GLY A 202 12.89 0.53 -10.12
CA GLY A 202 13.65 0.43 -11.37
C GLY A 202 12.92 1.00 -12.59
N GLY A 203 12.24 2.15 -12.43
CA GLY A 203 11.44 2.76 -13.49
C GLY A 203 10.05 2.15 -13.69
N VAL A 204 9.67 1.18 -12.86
CA VAL A 204 8.33 0.57 -12.84
C VAL A 204 7.57 1.04 -11.61
N VAL A 205 6.28 1.30 -11.79
CA VAL A 205 5.32 1.60 -10.73
C VAL A 205 4.32 0.47 -10.64
N ILE A 206 4.10 -0.03 -9.43
CA ILE A 206 3.10 -1.05 -9.11
C ILE A 206 2.10 -0.41 -8.15
N ASP A 207 0.88 -0.17 -8.62
CA ASP A 207 -0.23 0.35 -7.85
C ASP A 207 -1.20 -0.81 -7.55
N THR A 208 -1.30 -1.22 -6.28
CA THR A 208 -2.22 -2.27 -5.83
C THR A 208 -3.29 -1.67 -4.94
N ARG A 209 -4.55 -2.01 -5.20
CA ARG A 209 -5.71 -1.59 -4.39
C ARG A 209 -6.53 -2.81 -4.01
N ARG A 210 -7.06 -2.81 -2.79
CA ARG A 210 -7.81 -3.91 -2.19
C ARG A 210 -9.13 -3.38 -1.65
N TRP A 211 -10.19 -4.14 -1.88
CA TRP A 211 -11.55 -3.85 -1.41
C TRP A 211 -12.04 -5.00 -0.55
N VAL A 212 -12.40 -4.69 0.69
CA VAL A 212 -12.96 -5.67 1.63
C VAL A 212 -14.38 -6.03 1.20
N ARG A 213 -14.60 -7.31 0.95
CA ARG A 213 -15.93 -7.88 0.70
C ARG A 213 -16.57 -8.40 1.98
N ALA A 214 -15.77 -9.01 2.84
CA ALA A 214 -16.20 -9.52 4.14
C ALA A 214 -15.02 -9.52 5.13
N THR A 215 -15.33 -9.33 6.42
CA THR A 215 -14.39 -9.44 7.55
C THR A 215 -14.61 -10.70 8.38
N GLN A 216 -15.37 -11.65 7.83
CA GLN A 216 -15.57 -12.98 8.37
C GLN A 216 -15.54 -13.96 7.19
N VAL A 217 -14.78 -15.04 7.34
CA VAL A 217 -14.71 -16.10 6.34
C VAL A 217 -15.53 -17.28 6.84
N ASP A 218 -16.63 -17.59 6.17
CA ASP A 218 -17.30 -18.86 6.40
C ASP A 218 -16.34 -19.98 5.96
N ARG A 219 -16.00 -20.89 6.90
CA ARG A 219 -15.15 -22.07 6.63
C ARG A 219 -15.72 -22.99 5.54
N ARG A 220 -16.99 -22.81 5.14
CA ARG A 220 -17.58 -23.49 3.99
C ARG A 220 -17.12 -22.91 2.65
N CYS A 221 -16.74 -21.63 2.59
CA CYS A 221 -16.25 -20.96 1.38
C CYS A 221 -14.79 -21.29 1.05
N SER A 222 -14.01 -21.83 2.00
CA SER A 222 -12.65 -22.33 1.76
C SER A 222 -12.60 -23.76 1.23
N ARG A 223 -13.76 -24.41 1.00
CA ARG A 223 -13.80 -25.70 0.32
C ARG A 223 -13.62 -25.46 -1.18
N CYS A 224 -12.51 -25.98 -1.73
CA CYS A 224 -12.43 -26.22 -3.18
C CYS A 224 -13.74 -26.88 -3.64
N PRO A 225 -14.31 -26.48 -4.78
CA PRO A 225 -15.41 -27.22 -5.39
C PRO A 225 -14.85 -28.56 -5.85
N GLN A 226 -14.73 -29.51 -4.92
CA GLN A 226 -14.43 -30.89 -5.24
C GLN A 226 -15.53 -31.34 -6.19
N ARG A 227 -15.13 -31.62 -7.44
CA ARG A 227 -15.87 -32.33 -8.48
C ARG A 227 -17.30 -32.62 -8.07
N ARG A 228 -18.27 -31.89 -8.62
CA ARG A 228 -19.59 -32.48 -8.85
C ARG A 228 -19.36 -33.74 -9.68
N ARG A 229 -19.14 -34.88 -9.02
CA ARG A 229 -19.15 -36.18 -9.67
C ARG A 229 -20.53 -36.26 -10.30
N ASN A 230 -20.57 -36.19 -11.63
CA ASN A 230 -21.67 -36.70 -12.42
C ASN A 230 -21.91 -38.14 -11.96
N ARG A 231 -22.81 -38.33 -10.97
CA ARG A 231 -23.52 -39.58 -10.80
C ARG A 231 -24.40 -39.70 -12.03
N ARG A 232 -23.81 -40.18 -13.14
CA ARG A 232 -24.59 -40.80 -14.20
C ARG A 232 -25.25 -42.01 -13.55
N THR A 233 -26.54 -41.87 -13.31
CA THR A 233 -27.46 -42.96 -13.02
C THR A 233 -27.24 -44.04 -14.09
N PRO A 234 -26.99 -45.31 -13.73
CA PRO A 234 -27.05 -46.37 -14.72
C PRO A 234 -28.53 -46.49 -15.16
N SER A 235 -28.80 -46.10 -16.40
CA SER A 235 -30.07 -46.36 -17.06
C SER A 235 -30.25 -47.88 -17.11
N ARG A 236 -31.22 -48.37 -16.33
CA ARG A 236 -31.71 -49.74 -16.39
C ARG A 236 -32.81 -49.76 -17.45
N ALA A 237 -32.46 -50.08 -18.68
CA ALA A 237 -33.38 -50.43 -19.76
C ALA A 237 -32.65 -51.45 -20.65
N ALA A 238 -33.24 -52.52 -21.15
CA ALA A 238 -34.45 -53.25 -20.82
C ALA A 238 -34.17 -54.67 -21.34
N ARG A 239 -34.48 -55.70 -20.54
CA ARG A 239 -34.73 -57.04 -21.08
C ARG A 239 -36.24 -57.21 -21.02
N GLY A 240 -36.83 -57.48 -22.17
CA GLY A 240 -38.26 -57.66 -22.39
C GLY A 240 -38.48 -57.65 -23.88
#